data_AF-A0A968HJQ9-F1
#
_entry.id   AF-A0A968HJQ9-F1
#
_cell.length_a   1.000
_cell.length_b   1.000
_cell.length_c   1.000
_cell.angle_alpha   90.00
_cell.angle_beta   90.00
_cell.angle_gamma   90.00
#
_symmetry.space_group_name_H-M   'P 1'
#
loop_
_entity.id
_entity.type
_entity.pdbx_description
1 polymer ?
#
loop_
_entity_poly.entity_id
_entity_poly.type
_entity_poly.pdbx_seq_one_letter_code
_entity_poly.pdbx_strand_id
1 'polypeptide(L)'
;MPENAVYWVDQSVMNSGNGSMGSPFELISEALALIPNGQAGTIKVKKAGTYEQVQIGQLKTVAILGVNAPVFESDFDTIVVAGGATVFVDGVIVSAGGSNGVSCINSAVWISDSEISLNGARGVLGNVCDMHVLRSRIVRNVQGALRAIDGEVVISNSFVGGDTNNQTAVIVEGAVDAEVIYSTLAMGYGTATVLSCVNGNGEGVSVRNSILVAATDGAEISGCDSAQFATTVTESGALGTMGVGSMDISWFFDFGVADFHLTANAPDEISTAATWQTGDPKTDIDGHARPTTDGTPDYAGADVPN
;
A
#
# COMPACT_ATOMS: atom_id res chain seq x y z
N MET A 1 3.43 -18.64 7.34
CA MET A 1 3.48 -19.19 5.97
C MET A 1 3.88 -20.64 5.98
N PRO A 2 3.52 -21.45 4.96
CA PRO A 2 3.90 -22.86 4.90
C PRO A 2 5.41 -23.01 4.81
N GLU A 3 5.99 -23.75 5.74
CA GLU A 3 7.45 -24.01 5.80
C GLU A 3 7.85 -25.25 4.99
N ASN A 4 6.88 -26.07 4.58
CA ASN A 4 7.09 -27.35 3.90
C ASN A 4 7.10 -27.28 2.36
N ALA A 5 6.70 -26.14 1.77
CA ALA A 5 6.74 -25.89 0.33
C ALA A 5 7.41 -24.55 0.06
N VAL A 6 8.75 -24.53 0.12
CA VAL A 6 9.56 -23.32 -0.05
C VAL A 6 10.41 -23.46 -1.31
N TYR A 7 10.24 -22.52 -2.23
CA TYR A 7 10.98 -22.45 -3.49
C TYR A 7 11.79 -21.16 -3.54
N TRP A 8 13.01 -21.23 -4.04
CA TRP A 8 13.90 -20.08 -4.22
C TRP A 8 13.99 -19.71 -5.69
N VAL A 9 13.98 -18.41 -5.96
CA VAL A 9 14.12 -17.83 -7.31
C VAL A 9 15.25 -16.81 -7.31
N ASP A 10 16.12 -16.87 -8.32
CA ASP A 10 17.33 -16.06 -8.45
C ASP A 10 17.68 -15.88 -9.93
N GLN A 11 17.37 -14.73 -10.54
CA GLN A 11 17.64 -14.49 -11.96
C GLN A 11 19.13 -14.44 -12.32
N SER A 12 20.03 -14.47 -11.33
CA SER A 12 21.48 -14.53 -11.61
C SER A 12 21.96 -15.93 -12.03
N VAL A 13 21.12 -16.97 -11.88
CA VAL A 13 21.49 -18.33 -12.31
C VAL A 13 21.26 -18.51 -13.80
N MET A 14 22.24 -19.10 -14.49
CA MET A 14 22.15 -19.33 -15.95
C MET A 14 21.35 -20.59 -16.34
N ASN A 15 21.02 -21.44 -15.37
CA ASN A 15 20.21 -22.63 -15.59
C ASN A 15 19.31 -22.83 -14.39
N SER A 16 18.02 -22.97 -14.66
CA SER A 16 17.01 -23.27 -13.65
C SER A 16 17.34 -24.55 -12.88
N GLY A 17 17.30 -24.45 -11.56
CA GLY A 17 17.59 -25.52 -10.62
C GLY A 17 16.35 -26.33 -10.23
N ASN A 18 16.35 -26.81 -8.99
CA ASN A 18 15.22 -27.55 -8.41
C ASN A 18 14.38 -26.72 -7.42
N GLY A 19 14.63 -25.41 -7.34
CA GLY A 19 13.96 -24.50 -6.42
C GLY A 19 14.49 -24.54 -4.98
N SER A 20 15.53 -25.32 -4.69
CA SER A 20 16.20 -25.26 -3.40
C SER A 20 17.08 -24.01 -3.28
N MET A 21 17.45 -23.62 -2.06
CA MET A 21 18.34 -22.45 -1.84
C MET A 21 19.69 -22.58 -2.57
N GLY A 22 20.23 -23.81 -2.68
CA GLY A 22 21.50 -24.09 -3.35
C GLY A 22 21.38 -24.28 -4.86
N SER A 23 20.16 -24.44 -5.38
CA SER A 23 19.87 -24.61 -6.81
C SER A 23 18.49 -23.99 -7.09
N PRO A 24 18.38 -22.64 -7.05
CA PRO A 24 17.12 -21.94 -7.20
C PRO A 24 16.60 -22.03 -8.63
N PHE A 25 15.31 -21.74 -8.82
CA PHE A 25 14.75 -21.47 -10.14
C PHE A 25 15.25 -20.14 -10.68
N GLU A 26 15.23 -20.00 -12.01
CA GLU A 26 15.52 -18.72 -12.67
C GLU A 26 14.28 -17.85 -12.69
N LEU A 27 13.11 -18.45 -12.96
CA LEU A 27 11.84 -17.75 -13.15
C LEU A 27 10.85 -18.01 -12.01
N ILE A 28 9.98 -17.05 -11.74
CA ILE A 28 8.95 -17.18 -10.71
C ILE A 28 7.85 -18.14 -11.16
N SER A 29 7.57 -18.16 -12.46
CA SER A 29 6.59 -19.08 -13.07
C SER A 29 6.92 -20.56 -12.82
N GLU A 30 8.21 -20.93 -12.74
CA GLU A 30 8.65 -22.30 -12.43
C GLU A 30 8.30 -22.70 -10.99
N ALA A 31 8.56 -21.80 -10.03
CA ALA A 31 8.17 -22.00 -8.63
C ALA A 31 6.65 -22.11 -8.49
N LEU A 32 5.90 -21.24 -9.18
CA LEU A 32 4.43 -21.25 -9.15
C LEU A 32 3.82 -22.53 -9.72
N ALA A 33 4.48 -23.16 -10.70
CA ALA A 33 4.02 -24.41 -11.29
C ALA A 33 4.06 -25.58 -10.29
N LEU A 34 4.92 -25.49 -9.27
CA LEU A 34 5.04 -26.48 -8.20
C LEU A 34 4.07 -26.25 -7.02
N ILE A 35 3.25 -25.20 -7.07
CA ILE A 35 2.19 -24.96 -6.09
C ILE A 35 0.86 -25.35 -6.75
N PRO A 36 0.27 -26.51 -6.40
CA PRO A 36 -1.00 -26.95 -6.98
C PRO A 36 -2.16 -26.04 -6.57
N ASN A 37 -3.26 -26.13 -7.32
CA ASN A 37 -4.48 -25.41 -7.01
C ASN A 37 -5.05 -25.85 -5.66
N GLY A 38 -5.53 -24.89 -4.87
CA GLY A 38 -6.01 -25.13 -3.50
C GLY A 38 -4.91 -25.49 -2.50
N GLN A 39 -3.63 -25.35 -2.87
CA GLN A 39 -2.48 -25.56 -1.98
C GLN A 39 -1.77 -24.24 -1.70
N ALA A 40 -0.97 -24.27 -0.62
CA ALA A 40 -0.17 -23.14 -0.20
C ALA A 40 1.32 -23.35 -0.47
N GLY A 41 2.05 -22.29 -0.81
CA GLY A 41 3.49 -22.34 -1.01
C GLY A 41 4.17 -20.98 -0.78
N THR A 42 5.47 -21.04 -0.52
CA THR A 42 6.32 -19.87 -0.30
C THR A 42 7.38 -19.78 -1.39
N ILE A 43 7.52 -18.61 -2.00
CA ILE A 43 8.53 -18.28 -3.00
C ILE A 43 9.44 -17.21 -2.40
N LYS A 44 10.73 -17.52 -2.24
CA LYS A 44 11.75 -16.59 -1.80
C LYS A 44 12.50 -16.05 -3.02
N VAL A 45 12.44 -14.74 -3.22
CA VAL A 45 12.96 -14.09 -4.43
C VAL A 45 14.17 -13.24 -4.04
N LYS A 46 15.35 -13.56 -4.57
CA LYS A 46 16.56 -12.80 -4.29
C LYS A 46 16.65 -11.55 -5.15
N LYS A 47 17.34 -10.51 -4.68
CA LYS A 47 17.72 -9.38 -5.53
C LYS A 47 18.68 -9.82 -6.63
N ALA A 48 18.15 -10.03 -7.82
CA ALA A 48 18.92 -10.24 -9.04
C ALA A 48 18.09 -9.73 -10.22
N GLY A 49 18.63 -8.78 -10.99
CA GLY A 49 17.94 -8.25 -12.18
C GLY A 49 16.54 -7.68 -11.89
N THR A 50 15.64 -7.90 -12.85
CA THR A 50 14.25 -7.45 -12.84
C THR A 50 13.35 -8.63 -13.18
N TYR A 51 12.44 -8.95 -12.28
CA TYR A 51 11.52 -10.07 -12.41
C TYR A 51 10.33 -9.75 -13.30
N GLU A 52 9.92 -10.77 -14.05
CA GLU A 52 8.82 -10.73 -14.98
C GLU A 52 7.44 -10.60 -14.31
N GLN A 53 6.40 -10.45 -15.13
CA GLN A 53 5.02 -10.51 -14.68
C GLN A 53 4.72 -11.80 -13.90
N VAL A 54 4.04 -11.66 -12.77
CA VAL A 54 3.58 -12.76 -11.94
C VAL A 54 2.08 -12.91 -12.05
N GLN A 55 1.60 -14.09 -12.44
CA GLN A 55 0.17 -14.41 -12.50
C GLN A 55 -0.17 -15.54 -11.53
N ILE A 56 -1.03 -15.25 -10.56
CA ILE A 56 -1.44 -16.20 -9.52
C ILE A 56 -2.96 -16.32 -9.58
N GLY A 57 -3.42 -17.55 -9.79
CA GLY A 57 -4.84 -17.84 -9.90
C GLY A 57 -5.25 -19.15 -9.25
N GLN A 58 -6.50 -19.55 -9.50
CA GLN A 58 -6.99 -20.90 -9.27
C GLN A 58 -6.92 -21.36 -7.80
N LEU A 59 -7.38 -20.52 -6.87
CA LEU A 59 -7.48 -20.82 -5.44
C LEU A 59 -6.13 -21.13 -4.77
N LYS A 60 -5.01 -20.67 -5.33
CA LYS A 60 -3.69 -20.85 -4.70
C LYS A 60 -3.51 -19.87 -3.54
N THR A 61 -2.77 -20.30 -2.52
CA THR A 61 -2.26 -19.41 -1.46
C THR A 61 -0.75 -19.27 -1.61
N VAL A 62 -0.25 -18.09 -1.98
CA VAL A 62 1.18 -17.90 -2.30
C VAL A 62 1.77 -16.78 -1.46
N ALA A 63 2.92 -17.07 -0.82
CA ALA A 63 3.77 -16.04 -0.23
C ALA A 63 4.93 -15.73 -1.17
N ILE A 64 5.12 -14.47 -1.56
CA ILE A 64 6.28 -13.97 -2.29
C ILE A 64 7.09 -13.13 -1.29
N LEU A 65 8.24 -13.64 -0.89
CA LEU A 65 9.11 -13.02 0.10
C LEU A 65 10.40 -12.54 -0.58
N GLY A 66 10.58 -11.24 -0.64
CA GLY A 66 11.76 -10.61 -1.17
C GLY A 66 12.95 -10.74 -0.23
N VAL A 67 14.12 -11.01 -0.81
CA VAL A 67 15.41 -11.04 -0.11
C VAL A 67 16.28 -9.95 -0.71
N ASN A 68 16.48 -8.88 0.08
CA ASN A 68 17.16 -7.64 -0.31
C ASN A 68 16.43 -6.81 -1.38
N ALA A 69 15.09 -6.75 -1.34
CA ALA A 69 14.27 -5.93 -2.24
C ALA A 69 14.46 -6.26 -3.73
N PRO A 70 14.03 -7.46 -4.20
CA PRO A 70 13.93 -7.77 -5.62
C PRO A 70 12.95 -6.81 -6.31
N VAL A 71 13.24 -6.49 -7.58
CA VAL A 71 12.43 -5.58 -8.39
C VAL A 71 11.61 -6.37 -9.40
N PHE A 72 10.33 -6.08 -9.51
CA PHE A 72 9.40 -6.62 -10.49
C PHE A 72 8.97 -5.52 -11.44
N GLU A 73 8.97 -5.81 -12.75
CA GLU A 73 8.61 -4.87 -13.81
C GLU A 73 7.93 -5.62 -14.97
N SER A 74 6.92 -5.01 -15.57
CA SER A 74 6.20 -5.56 -16.71
C SER A 74 5.50 -4.46 -17.50
N ASP A 75 5.40 -4.59 -18.82
CA ASP A 75 4.57 -3.70 -19.65
C ASP A 75 3.05 -3.85 -19.35
N PHE A 76 2.67 -4.89 -18.62
CA PHE A 76 1.30 -5.20 -18.20
C PHE A 76 1.14 -5.01 -16.68
N ASP A 77 0.01 -5.46 -16.13
CA ASP A 77 -0.16 -5.54 -14.68
C ASP A 77 0.94 -6.44 -14.10
N THR A 78 1.78 -5.94 -13.18
CA THR A 78 3.02 -6.65 -12.81
C THR A 78 2.76 -7.88 -11.95
N ILE A 79 1.91 -7.76 -10.93
CA ILE A 79 1.41 -8.90 -10.13
C ILE A 79 -0.10 -8.99 -10.32
N VAL A 80 -0.57 -10.11 -10.86
CA VAL A 80 -1.99 -10.38 -11.09
C VAL A 80 -2.45 -11.49 -10.15
N VAL A 81 -3.46 -11.19 -9.32
CA VAL A 81 -4.08 -12.11 -8.37
C VAL A 81 -5.55 -12.29 -8.76
N ALA A 82 -5.94 -13.51 -9.11
CA ALA A 82 -7.29 -13.77 -9.61
C ALA A 82 -7.88 -15.12 -9.17
N GLY A 83 -9.17 -15.33 -9.41
CA GLY A 83 -9.80 -16.66 -9.30
C GLY A 83 -9.74 -17.26 -7.90
N GLY A 84 -10.04 -16.44 -6.88
CA GLY A 84 -10.07 -16.79 -5.46
C GLY A 84 -8.70 -17.09 -4.86
N ALA A 85 -7.61 -16.60 -5.46
CA ALA A 85 -6.28 -16.76 -4.90
C ALA A 85 -6.05 -15.83 -3.69
N THR A 86 -5.09 -16.19 -2.86
CA THR A 86 -4.66 -15.42 -1.69
C THR A 86 -3.16 -15.22 -1.79
N VAL A 87 -2.70 -13.97 -1.91
CA VAL A 87 -1.28 -13.68 -2.14
C VAL A 87 -0.75 -12.77 -1.05
N PHE A 88 0.43 -13.08 -0.54
CA PHE A 88 1.14 -12.23 0.40
C PHE A 88 2.46 -11.83 -0.24
N VAL A 89 2.73 -10.54 -0.27
CA VAL A 89 3.92 -9.93 -0.86
C VAL A 89 4.64 -9.21 0.26
N ASP A 90 5.91 -9.53 0.46
CA ASP A 90 6.72 -9.00 1.55
C ASP A 90 8.11 -8.61 1.06
N GLY A 91 8.58 -7.40 1.35
CA GLY A 91 9.97 -7.02 1.07
C GLY A 91 10.33 -6.91 -0.41
N VAL A 92 9.39 -6.56 -1.30
CA VAL A 92 9.63 -6.43 -2.75
C VAL A 92 9.46 -4.99 -3.23
N ILE A 93 9.97 -4.72 -4.44
CA ILE A 93 9.71 -3.49 -5.19
C ILE A 93 8.96 -3.87 -6.48
N VAL A 94 7.79 -3.29 -6.71
CA VAL A 94 7.06 -3.37 -7.99
C VAL A 94 7.11 -2.00 -8.64
N SER A 95 7.90 -1.85 -9.70
CA SER A 95 8.17 -0.54 -10.25
C SER A 95 8.28 -0.51 -11.77
N ALA A 96 8.12 0.69 -12.32
CA ALA A 96 8.28 1.00 -13.75
C ALA A 96 7.42 0.14 -14.70
N GLY A 97 6.31 -0.44 -14.21
CA GLY A 97 5.41 -1.21 -15.06
C GLY A 97 4.58 -0.33 -16.02
N GLY A 98 4.19 -0.87 -17.17
CA GLY A 98 3.36 -0.18 -18.16
C GLY A 98 1.89 -0.01 -17.78
N SER A 99 1.39 -0.79 -16.80
CA SER A 99 0.01 -0.81 -16.33
C SER A 99 -0.06 -0.68 -14.80
N ASN A 100 -0.88 -1.48 -14.10
CA ASN A 100 -0.96 -1.44 -12.64
C ASN A 100 0.23 -2.20 -12.02
N GLY A 101 0.68 -1.79 -10.83
CA GLY A 101 1.65 -2.58 -10.08
C GLY A 101 1.06 -3.93 -9.66
N VAL A 102 -0.08 -3.89 -8.97
CA VAL A 102 -0.83 -5.06 -8.50
C VAL A 102 -2.29 -4.97 -8.98
N SER A 103 -2.79 -6.07 -9.53
CA SER A 103 -4.17 -6.21 -10.00
C SER A 103 -4.81 -7.40 -9.28
N CYS A 104 -5.85 -7.16 -8.50
CA CYS A 104 -6.53 -8.16 -7.71
C CYS A 104 -8.00 -8.26 -8.08
N ILE A 105 -8.45 -9.46 -8.48
CA ILE A 105 -9.81 -9.66 -9.00
C ILE A 105 -10.44 -10.90 -8.36
N ASN A 106 -11.53 -10.73 -7.61
CA ASN A 106 -12.21 -11.83 -6.91
C ASN A 106 -11.23 -12.69 -6.11
N SER A 107 -10.40 -12.06 -5.27
CA SER A 107 -9.21 -12.63 -4.62
C SER A 107 -8.79 -11.80 -3.41
N ALA A 108 -7.66 -12.13 -2.79
CA ALA A 108 -7.12 -11.36 -1.68
C ALA A 108 -5.60 -11.16 -1.79
N VAL A 109 -5.11 -9.99 -1.40
CA VAL A 109 -3.69 -9.63 -1.41
C VAL A 109 -3.26 -8.89 -0.13
N TRP A 110 -2.16 -9.32 0.46
CA TRP A 110 -1.47 -8.65 1.56
C TRP A 110 -0.13 -8.14 1.05
N ILE A 111 0.15 -6.86 1.26
CA ILE A 111 1.36 -6.17 0.80
C ILE A 111 2.01 -5.58 2.05
N SER A 112 3.16 -6.14 2.43
CA SER A 112 3.89 -5.78 3.63
C SER A 112 5.30 -5.35 3.29
N ASP A 113 5.81 -4.31 3.96
CA ASP A 113 7.21 -3.89 3.87
C ASP A 113 7.71 -3.77 2.41
N SER A 114 6.83 -3.31 1.51
CA SER A 114 7.04 -3.31 0.05
C SER A 114 6.83 -1.92 -0.54
N GLU A 115 7.44 -1.69 -1.71
CA GLU A 115 7.22 -0.48 -2.50
C GLU A 115 6.55 -0.81 -3.83
N ILE A 116 5.49 -0.08 -4.16
CA ILE A 116 4.80 -0.14 -5.45
C ILE A 116 4.78 1.26 -6.04
N SER A 117 5.65 1.52 -7.01
CA SER A 117 5.92 2.88 -7.48
C SER A 117 6.16 3.02 -8.96
N LEU A 118 5.95 4.23 -9.51
CA LEU A 118 6.29 4.56 -10.90
C LEU A 118 5.60 3.67 -11.97
N ASN A 119 4.45 3.07 -11.64
CA ASN A 119 3.68 2.30 -12.62
C ASN A 119 2.83 3.23 -13.51
N GLY A 120 2.65 2.84 -14.77
CA GLY A 120 1.94 3.60 -15.81
C GLY A 120 0.44 3.78 -15.58
N ALA A 121 -0.15 2.96 -14.70
CA ALA A 121 -1.51 3.12 -14.19
C ALA A 121 -1.50 3.33 -12.67
N ARG A 122 -2.22 2.52 -11.89
CA ARG A 122 -2.27 2.61 -10.43
C ARG A 122 -1.20 1.74 -9.78
N GLY A 123 -0.89 2.02 -8.52
CA GLY A 123 -0.11 1.09 -7.72
C GLY A 123 -0.87 -0.22 -7.52
N VAL A 124 -2.09 -0.14 -7.00
CA VAL A 124 -2.96 -1.28 -6.73
C VAL A 124 -4.37 -1.05 -7.29
N LEU A 125 -4.90 -2.03 -8.01
CA LEU A 125 -6.28 -2.07 -8.48
C LEU A 125 -6.97 -3.33 -7.94
N GLY A 126 -8.02 -3.16 -7.14
CA GLY A 126 -8.87 -4.22 -6.62
C GLY A 126 -10.26 -4.18 -7.22
N ASN A 127 -10.78 -5.34 -7.63
CA ASN A 127 -12.17 -5.54 -8.06
C ASN A 127 -12.74 -6.79 -7.38
N VAL A 128 -13.64 -6.60 -6.42
CA VAL A 128 -14.11 -7.64 -5.49
C VAL A 128 -12.88 -8.29 -4.85
N CYS A 129 -12.08 -7.49 -4.14
CA CYS A 129 -10.82 -7.96 -3.57
C CYS A 129 -10.63 -7.50 -2.12
N ASP A 130 -10.03 -8.37 -1.30
CA ASP A 130 -9.56 -8.03 0.04
C ASP A 130 -8.08 -7.59 -0.06
N MET A 131 -7.82 -6.31 0.19
CA MET A 131 -6.49 -5.70 0.03
C MET A 131 -5.99 -5.19 1.37
N HIS A 132 -4.88 -5.74 1.85
CA HIS A 132 -4.22 -5.25 3.06
C HIS A 132 -2.84 -4.69 2.71
N VAL A 133 -2.60 -3.43 3.03
CA VAL A 133 -1.33 -2.73 2.83
C VAL A 133 -0.78 -2.34 4.19
N LEU A 134 0.38 -2.89 4.56
CA LEU A 134 1.01 -2.71 5.85
C LEU A 134 2.45 -2.24 5.67
N ARG A 135 2.86 -1.17 6.37
CA ARG A 135 4.25 -0.66 6.34
C ARG A 135 4.84 -0.56 4.93
N SER A 136 4.02 -0.10 3.99
CA SER A 136 4.35 -0.14 2.57
C SER A 136 4.24 1.25 1.95
N ARG A 137 4.84 1.40 0.77
CA ARG A 137 4.81 2.63 -0.01
C ARG A 137 4.09 2.36 -1.33
N ILE A 138 2.89 2.90 -1.50
CA ILE A 138 2.15 2.84 -2.76
C ILE A 138 2.17 4.25 -3.36
N VAL A 139 3.25 4.59 -4.05
CA VAL A 139 3.58 5.99 -4.32
C VAL A 139 3.95 6.27 -5.78
N ARG A 140 3.71 7.48 -6.27
CA ARG A 140 4.16 7.97 -7.60
C ARG A 140 3.70 7.11 -8.78
N ASN A 141 2.52 6.51 -8.68
CA ASN A 141 1.89 5.83 -9.80
C ASN A 141 1.05 6.83 -10.60
N VAL A 142 1.07 6.73 -11.93
CA VAL A 142 0.56 7.78 -12.84
C VAL A 142 -0.92 8.10 -12.63
N GLN A 143 -1.73 7.11 -12.27
CA GLN A 143 -3.18 7.26 -12.04
C GLN A 143 -3.58 7.27 -10.55
N GLY A 144 -2.61 7.50 -9.65
CA GLY A 144 -2.82 7.43 -8.21
C GLY A 144 -2.47 6.07 -7.62
N ALA A 145 -2.57 5.95 -6.30
CA ALA A 145 -2.01 4.82 -5.56
C ALA A 145 -2.90 3.58 -5.60
N LEU A 146 -4.15 3.70 -5.14
CA LEU A 146 -5.05 2.57 -4.95
C LEU A 146 -6.45 2.87 -5.50
N ARG A 147 -7.09 1.88 -6.13
CA ARG A 147 -8.53 1.89 -6.39
C ARG A 147 -9.13 0.55 -5.98
N ALA A 148 -10.16 0.59 -5.15
CA ALA A 148 -10.96 -0.57 -4.76
C ALA A 148 -12.36 -0.45 -5.33
N ILE A 149 -12.83 -1.51 -5.96
CA ILE A 149 -14.18 -1.62 -6.55
C ILE A 149 -14.83 -2.84 -5.93
N ASP A 150 -15.70 -2.63 -4.94
CA ASP A 150 -16.25 -3.67 -4.06
C ASP A 150 -15.16 -4.49 -3.30
N GLY A 151 -15.44 -4.92 -2.08
CA GLY A 151 -14.53 -5.74 -1.26
C GLY A 151 -14.02 -5.05 0.01
N GLU A 152 -12.82 -5.38 0.46
CA GLU A 152 -12.21 -4.87 1.70
C GLU A 152 -10.87 -4.19 1.42
N VAL A 153 -10.59 -3.08 2.09
CA VAL A 153 -9.29 -2.40 2.04
C VAL A 153 -8.82 -2.04 3.44
N VAL A 154 -7.63 -2.48 3.82
CA VAL A 154 -6.95 -2.01 5.03
C VAL A 154 -5.62 -1.38 4.65
N ILE A 155 -5.41 -0.13 5.03
CA ILE A 155 -4.15 0.60 4.86
C ILE A 155 -3.63 0.96 6.24
N SER A 156 -2.47 0.40 6.61
CA SER A 156 -1.89 0.56 7.94
C SER A 156 -0.41 0.94 7.86
N ASN A 157 0.01 1.96 8.61
CA ASN A 157 1.41 2.41 8.67
C ASN A 157 2.06 2.65 7.30
N SER A 158 1.30 3.16 6.34
CA SER A 158 1.76 3.21 4.95
C SER A 158 1.80 4.63 4.39
N PHE A 159 2.70 4.84 3.44
CA PHE A 159 2.73 6.03 2.60
C PHE A 159 1.98 5.76 1.31
N VAL A 160 1.00 6.61 0.99
CA VAL A 160 0.10 6.39 -0.14
C VAL A 160 -0.09 7.70 -0.90
N GLY A 161 0.14 7.69 -2.22
CA GLY A 161 -0.10 8.84 -3.10
C GLY A 161 1.15 9.31 -3.84
N GLY A 162 1.53 10.58 -3.72
CA GLY A 162 2.73 11.15 -4.35
C GLY A 162 2.49 12.45 -5.09
N ASP A 163 3.57 13.03 -5.60
CA ASP A 163 3.56 14.25 -6.42
C ASP A 163 3.05 13.98 -7.85
N THR A 164 1.78 13.57 -7.96
CA THR A 164 1.07 13.41 -9.23
C THR A 164 -0.13 14.35 -9.29
N ASN A 165 -0.19 15.17 -10.34
CA ASN A 165 -1.17 16.23 -10.47
C ASN A 165 -2.52 15.72 -10.97
N ASN A 166 -3.60 16.31 -10.47
CA ASN A 166 -4.98 16.01 -10.89
C ASN A 166 -5.35 14.52 -10.77
N GLN A 167 -4.78 13.83 -9.79
CA GLN A 167 -5.06 12.42 -9.50
C GLN A 167 -5.63 12.26 -8.09
N THR A 168 -6.19 11.08 -7.83
CA THR A 168 -6.66 10.69 -6.50
C THR A 168 -5.78 9.58 -5.93
N ALA A 169 -5.26 9.72 -4.72
CA ALA A 169 -4.44 8.67 -4.08
C ALA A 169 -5.26 7.40 -3.90
N VAL A 170 -6.38 7.47 -3.18
CA VAL A 170 -7.25 6.33 -2.88
C VAL A 170 -8.64 6.57 -3.42
N ILE A 171 -9.11 5.67 -4.30
CA ILE A 171 -10.50 5.65 -4.76
C ILE A 171 -11.18 4.42 -4.17
N VAL A 172 -12.32 4.66 -3.53
CA VAL A 172 -13.22 3.64 -3.00
C VAL A 172 -14.50 3.69 -3.82
N GLU A 173 -14.88 2.59 -4.46
CA GLU A 173 -16.02 2.54 -5.37
C GLU A 173 -16.95 1.37 -5.09
N GLY A 174 -18.25 1.64 -5.04
CA GLY A 174 -19.26 0.62 -4.75
C GLY A 174 -19.32 0.26 -3.27
N ALA A 175 -19.54 -1.02 -2.97
CA ALA A 175 -19.68 -1.53 -1.62
C ALA A 175 -18.31 -2.01 -1.09
N VAL A 176 -17.52 -1.07 -0.58
CA VAL A 176 -16.20 -1.36 0.01
C VAL A 176 -16.21 -1.06 1.50
N ASP A 177 -15.71 -2.00 2.30
CA ASP A 177 -15.32 -1.78 3.69
C ASP A 177 -13.86 -1.35 3.72
N ALA A 178 -13.57 -0.12 4.16
CA ALA A 178 -12.22 0.44 4.13
C ALA A 178 -11.79 0.94 5.50
N GLU A 179 -10.62 0.51 5.97
CA GLU A 179 -9.94 1.06 7.15
C GLU A 179 -8.59 1.68 6.75
N VAL A 180 -8.39 2.95 7.12
CA VAL A 180 -7.09 3.62 7.02
C VAL A 180 -6.64 4.01 8.42
N ILE A 181 -5.50 3.49 8.84
CA ILE A 181 -4.97 3.65 10.19
C ILE A 181 -3.49 4.01 10.17
N TYR A 182 -3.09 5.02 10.96
CA TYR A 182 -1.69 5.46 11.05
C TYR A 182 -1.02 5.57 9.68
N SER A 183 -1.71 6.13 8.69
CA SER A 183 -1.20 6.20 7.32
C SER A 183 -1.12 7.64 6.85
N THR A 184 -0.13 7.92 6.02
CA THR A 184 0.03 9.24 5.40
C THR A 184 -0.40 9.13 3.95
N LEU A 185 -1.55 9.73 3.66
CA LEU A 185 -2.09 9.86 2.32
C LEU A 185 -1.81 11.29 1.86
N ALA A 186 -0.93 11.44 0.86
CA ALA A 186 -0.57 12.75 0.34
C ALA A 186 -0.61 12.80 -1.19
N MET A 187 -1.15 13.86 -1.77
CA MET A 187 -1.24 14.03 -3.23
C MET A 187 -0.74 15.38 -3.72
N GLY A 188 -0.36 15.44 -4.99
CA GLY A 188 0.21 16.62 -5.64
C GLY A 188 -0.80 17.75 -5.89
N TYR A 189 -0.64 18.45 -7.01
CA TYR A 189 -1.26 19.73 -7.26
C TYR A 189 -2.51 19.66 -8.15
N GLY A 190 -3.16 20.80 -8.35
CA GLY A 190 -4.29 20.97 -9.26
C GLY A 190 -5.59 20.45 -8.66
N THR A 191 -6.30 19.53 -9.32
CA THR A 191 -7.53 18.92 -8.79
C THR A 191 -7.26 17.64 -8.02
N ALA A 192 -6.10 17.55 -7.36
CA ALA A 192 -5.73 16.38 -6.60
C ALA A 192 -6.60 16.20 -5.35
N THR A 193 -6.82 14.95 -4.95
CA THR A 193 -7.61 14.56 -3.78
C THR A 193 -6.95 13.32 -3.17
N VAL A 194 -6.97 13.14 -1.86
CA VAL A 194 -6.35 11.95 -1.26
C VAL A 194 -7.30 10.77 -1.10
N LEU A 195 -8.58 11.04 -0.86
CA LEU A 195 -9.60 10.02 -0.70
C LEU A 195 -10.87 10.42 -1.47
N SER A 196 -11.30 9.57 -2.40
CA SER A 196 -12.56 9.76 -3.11
C SER A 196 -13.45 8.54 -2.99
N CYS A 197 -14.70 8.77 -2.61
CA CYS A 197 -15.76 7.77 -2.65
C CYS A 197 -16.61 7.99 -3.90
N VAL A 198 -16.70 6.97 -4.76
CA VAL A 198 -17.37 7.02 -6.06
C VAL A 198 -18.50 6.00 -6.08
N ASN A 199 -19.64 6.34 -6.68
CA ASN A 199 -20.82 5.46 -6.70
C ASN A 199 -21.25 4.97 -5.30
N GLY A 200 -21.00 5.80 -4.29
CA GLY A 200 -21.28 5.59 -2.87
C GLY A 200 -21.01 6.89 -2.12
N ASN A 201 -21.34 6.94 -0.83
CA ASN A 201 -21.14 8.10 0.06
C ASN A 201 -20.05 7.85 1.12
N GLY A 202 -19.28 6.75 1.01
CA GLY A 202 -18.30 6.36 2.02
C GLY A 202 -18.88 5.58 3.20
N GLU A 203 -20.11 5.06 3.12
CA GLU A 203 -20.58 4.02 4.04
C GLU A 203 -19.61 2.83 4.05
N GLY A 204 -19.08 2.48 5.22
CA GLY A 204 -18.03 1.45 5.37
C GLY A 204 -16.60 1.99 5.33
N VAL A 205 -16.40 3.29 5.09
CA VAL A 205 -15.07 3.89 5.15
C VAL A 205 -14.79 4.45 6.54
N SER A 206 -13.70 4.02 7.15
CA SER A 206 -13.19 4.51 8.43
C SER A 206 -11.73 4.93 8.30
N VAL A 207 -11.41 6.11 8.80
CA VAL A 207 -10.07 6.68 8.78
C VAL A 207 -9.73 7.17 10.18
N ARG A 208 -8.61 6.70 10.72
CA ARG A 208 -8.15 7.14 12.04
C ARG A 208 -6.65 7.26 12.18
N ASN A 209 -6.21 8.08 13.13
CA ASN A 209 -4.78 8.27 13.45
C ASN A 209 -3.92 8.62 12.22
N SER A 210 -4.49 9.24 11.17
CA SER A 210 -3.87 9.37 9.85
C SER A 210 -3.67 10.82 9.42
N ILE A 211 -2.86 11.05 8.39
CA ILE A 211 -2.69 12.37 7.74
C ILE A 211 -3.23 12.27 6.32
N LEU A 212 -4.16 13.15 5.96
CA LEU A 212 -4.79 13.22 4.64
C LEU A 212 -4.62 14.65 4.10
N VAL A 213 -3.72 14.85 3.13
CA VAL A 213 -3.36 16.20 2.62
C VAL A 213 -3.08 16.20 1.11
N ALA A 214 -3.45 17.25 0.39
CA ALA A 214 -3.13 17.45 -1.01
C ALA A 214 -2.46 18.81 -1.20
N ALA A 215 -1.47 18.91 -2.10
CA ALA A 215 -0.76 20.15 -2.39
C ALA A 215 -1.62 21.08 -3.29
N THR A 216 -2.85 21.38 -2.86
CA THR A 216 -3.83 22.18 -3.61
C THR A 216 -4.79 22.91 -2.67
N ASP A 217 -5.45 23.95 -3.17
CA ASP A 217 -6.54 24.64 -2.47
C ASP A 217 -7.89 23.89 -2.57
N GLY A 218 -7.92 22.78 -3.30
CA GLY A 218 -9.10 21.92 -3.46
C GLY A 218 -9.36 21.04 -2.22
N ALA A 219 -10.52 20.39 -2.20
CA ALA A 219 -10.85 19.45 -1.12
C ALA A 219 -9.98 18.18 -1.21
N GLU A 220 -9.35 17.84 -0.09
CA GLU A 220 -8.53 16.65 0.09
C GLU A 220 -9.38 15.36 0.14
N ILE A 221 -10.67 15.47 0.48
CA ILE A 221 -11.64 14.36 0.52
C ILE A 221 -12.84 14.70 -0.36
N SER A 222 -13.30 13.75 -1.17
CA SER A 222 -14.44 13.94 -2.09
C SER A 222 -15.45 12.79 -2.04
N GLY A 223 -16.74 13.12 -1.89
CA GLY A 223 -17.84 12.16 -1.97
C GLY A 223 -17.98 11.18 -0.78
N CYS A 224 -17.20 11.36 0.28
CA CYS A 224 -17.15 10.47 1.44
C CYS A 224 -17.96 11.01 2.65
N ASP A 225 -19.15 11.56 2.40
CA ASP A 225 -19.95 12.26 3.42
C ASP A 225 -20.37 11.38 4.62
N SER A 226 -20.46 10.05 4.42
CA SER A 226 -20.81 9.05 5.44
C SER A 226 -19.61 8.31 6.01
N ALA A 227 -18.38 8.65 5.57
CA ALA A 227 -17.18 8.06 6.11
C ALA A 227 -16.93 8.56 7.55
N GLN A 228 -16.33 7.69 8.36
CA GLN A 228 -16.02 7.99 9.75
C GLN A 228 -14.56 8.41 9.89
N PHE A 229 -14.35 9.60 10.46
CA PHE A 229 -13.02 10.10 10.77
C PHE A 229 -12.86 10.23 12.28
N ALA A 230 -11.74 9.74 12.80
CA ALA A 230 -11.35 9.93 14.19
C ALA A 230 -9.87 10.26 14.27
N THR A 231 -9.45 11.18 15.16
CA THR A 231 -8.02 11.41 15.45
C THR A 231 -7.13 11.55 14.21
N THR A 232 -7.67 12.16 13.15
CA THR A 232 -7.06 12.28 11.82
C THR A 232 -6.83 13.74 11.52
N VAL A 233 -5.72 14.02 10.85
CA VAL A 233 -5.31 15.35 10.43
C VAL A 233 -5.65 15.55 8.95
N THR A 234 -6.27 16.68 8.64
CA THR A 234 -6.45 17.16 7.27
C THR A 234 -6.14 18.65 7.19
N GLU A 235 -6.16 19.23 6.00
CA GLU A 235 -5.89 20.65 5.81
C GLU A 235 -7.03 21.51 6.36
N SER A 236 -8.26 21.12 6.03
CA SER A 236 -9.47 21.91 6.30
C SER A 236 -10.12 21.62 7.66
N GLY A 237 -9.86 20.45 8.26
CA GLY A 237 -10.61 19.95 9.41
C GLY A 237 -12.02 19.48 9.05
N ALA A 238 -12.29 19.24 7.77
CA ALA A 238 -13.59 18.75 7.30
C ALA A 238 -13.93 17.40 7.93
N LEU A 239 -15.24 17.09 8.01
CA LEU A 239 -15.75 15.80 8.48
C LEU A 239 -15.31 15.45 9.93
N GLY A 240 -15.02 16.47 10.75
CA GLY A 240 -14.66 16.29 12.17
C GLY A 240 -13.18 15.97 12.41
N THR A 241 -12.33 16.15 11.41
CA THR A 241 -10.88 15.98 11.50
C THR A 241 -10.20 17.21 12.12
N MET A 242 -8.93 17.08 12.48
CA MET A 242 -8.11 18.19 12.93
C MET A 242 -7.54 18.95 11.73
N GLY A 243 -7.99 20.18 11.53
CA GLY A 243 -7.47 21.06 10.47
C GLY A 243 -6.13 21.66 10.86
N VAL A 244 -5.10 21.46 10.03
CA VAL A 244 -3.74 22.02 10.22
C VAL A 244 -3.40 23.14 9.23
N GLY A 245 -4.37 23.56 8.43
CA GLY A 245 -4.18 24.57 7.38
C GLY A 245 -3.65 23.96 6.08
N SER A 246 -3.43 24.82 5.09
CA SER A 246 -2.95 24.40 3.77
C SER A 246 -1.66 23.59 3.86
N MET A 247 -1.61 22.51 3.09
CA MET A 247 -0.43 21.65 3.00
C MET A 247 0.80 22.42 2.51
N ASP A 248 1.93 22.24 3.20
CA ASP A 248 3.25 22.68 2.76
C ASP A 248 4.14 21.46 2.50
N ILE A 249 4.73 21.38 1.31
CA ILE A 249 5.58 20.25 0.91
C ILE A 249 6.79 20.06 1.83
N SER A 250 7.21 21.10 2.56
CA SER A 250 8.31 21.06 3.53
C SER A 250 7.96 20.32 4.82
N TRP A 251 6.69 19.99 5.06
CA TRP A 251 6.29 19.07 6.12
C TRP A 251 6.91 17.69 5.93
N PHE A 252 7.21 17.32 4.68
CA PHE A 252 7.76 16.03 4.31
C PHE A 252 9.24 16.16 3.90
N PHE A 253 10.01 15.10 4.14
CA PHE A 253 11.44 15.07 3.86
C PHE A 253 11.76 15.30 2.38
N ASP A 254 11.06 14.61 1.48
CA ASP A 254 11.09 14.87 0.04
C ASP A 254 9.77 14.47 -0.61
N PHE A 255 8.85 15.44 -0.66
CA PHE A 255 7.55 15.26 -1.29
C PHE A 255 7.65 14.86 -2.78
N GLY A 256 8.64 15.37 -3.52
CA GLY A 256 8.80 15.14 -4.96
C GLY A 256 9.12 13.69 -5.30
N VAL A 257 9.75 12.96 -4.38
CA VAL A 257 9.97 11.50 -4.47
C VAL A 257 9.00 10.70 -3.60
N ALA A 258 7.96 11.34 -3.07
CA ALA A 258 6.95 10.77 -2.18
C ALA A 258 7.55 10.13 -0.91
N ASP A 259 8.60 10.74 -0.40
CA ASP A 259 9.13 10.47 0.93
C ASP A 259 8.33 11.33 1.93
N PHE A 260 7.36 10.69 2.60
CA PHE A 260 6.45 11.35 3.52
C PHE A 260 6.86 11.24 4.99
N HIS A 261 8.14 11.00 5.29
CA HIS A 261 8.61 11.20 6.67
C HIS A 261 8.48 12.68 7.03
N LEU A 262 8.03 12.93 8.24
CA LEU A 262 7.75 14.26 8.76
C LEU A 262 9.06 14.95 9.10
N THR A 263 9.14 16.24 8.79
CA THR A 263 10.24 17.12 9.21
C THR A 263 9.82 18.00 10.38
N ALA A 264 10.77 18.75 10.94
CA ALA A 264 10.49 19.76 11.96
C ALA A 264 9.60 20.93 11.47
N ASN A 265 9.30 21.02 10.17
CA ASN A 265 8.37 22.01 9.63
C ASN A 265 6.92 21.52 9.62
N ALA A 266 6.67 20.24 9.92
CA ALA A 266 5.31 19.72 10.05
C ALA A 266 4.59 20.42 11.22
N PRO A 267 3.26 20.66 11.14
CA PRO A 267 2.49 21.27 12.22
C PRO A 267 2.64 20.50 13.54
N ASP A 268 2.92 21.21 14.63
CA ASP A 268 3.11 20.63 15.96
C ASP A 268 1.90 19.79 16.40
N GLU A 269 0.70 20.17 15.94
CA GLU A 269 -0.56 19.47 16.20
C GLU A 269 -0.53 18.00 15.77
N ILE A 270 0.23 17.64 14.72
CA ILE A 270 0.34 16.26 14.22
C ILE A 270 0.89 15.33 15.30
N SER A 271 1.79 15.81 16.16
CA SER A 271 2.48 15.02 17.19
C SER A 271 1.59 14.47 18.30
N THR A 272 0.36 14.98 18.40
CA THR A 272 -0.61 14.56 19.43
C THR A 272 -2.01 14.30 18.87
N ALA A 273 -2.18 14.34 17.55
CA ALA A 273 -3.47 14.19 16.89
C ALA A 273 -4.00 12.76 16.94
N ALA A 274 -3.12 11.76 16.91
CA ALA A 274 -3.51 10.36 17.04
C ALA A 274 -3.76 9.97 18.50
N THR A 275 -4.59 8.96 18.70
CA THR A 275 -4.76 8.33 20.01
C THR A 275 -4.62 6.83 19.84
N TRP A 276 -3.62 6.26 20.52
CA TRP A 276 -3.34 4.83 20.44
C TRP A 276 -4.41 4.01 21.16
N GLN A 277 -4.82 2.91 20.54
CA GLN A 277 -5.81 1.97 21.06
C GLN A 277 -5.34 0.53 20.86
N THR A 278 -5.88 -0.38 21.67
CA THR A 278 -5.59 -1.81 21.55
C THR A 278 -5.98 -2.32 20.16
N GLY A 279 -5.00 -2.93 19.48
CA GLY A 279 -5.12 -3.37 18.09
C GLY A 279 -4.32 -2.51 17.12
N ASP A 280 -3.92 -1.31 17.54
CA ASP A 280 -3.10 -0.41 16.74
C ASP A 280 -1.67 -0.97 16.54
N PRO A 281 -1.01 -0.58 15.44
CA PRO A 281 0.39 -0.88 15.22
C PRO A 281 1.27 -0.44 16.39
N LYS A 282 2.24 -1.30 16.71
CA LYS A 282 3.20 -1.05 17.80
C LYS A 282 4.46 -0.33 17.35
N THR A 283 4.65 -0.22 16.03
CA THR A 283 5.73 0.53 15.42
C THR A 283 5.16 1.39 14.30
N ASP A 284 5.94 2.33 13.79
CA ASP A 284 5.62 3.13 12.59
C ASP A 284 6.07 2.40 11.30
N ILE A 285 6.20 3.13 10.19
CA ILE A 285 6.65 2.60 8.90
C ILE A 285 8.13 2.18 8.90
N ASP A 286 8.98 2.82 9.70
CA ASP A 286 10.42 2.56 9.80
C ASP A 286 10.78 1.58 10.93
N GLY A 287 9.81 1.25 11.77
CA GLY A 287 9.99 0.37 12.92
C GLY A 287 10.24 1.10 14.24
N HIS A 288 10.11 2.43 14.30
CA HIS A 288 10.15 3.18 15.55
C HIS A 288 8.95 2.81 16.42
N ALA A 289 9.17 2.67 17.72
CA ALA A 289 8.13 2.24 18.64
C ALA A 289 7.04 3.31 18.78
N ARG A 290 5.79 2.86 18.70
CA ARG A 290 4.60 3.64 19.09
C ARG A 290 4.22 3.34 20.53
N PRO A 291 3.36 4.16 21.16
CA PRO A 291 2.78 3.84 22.46
C PRO A 291 2.11 2.46 22.47
N THR A 292 1.92 1.89 23.66
CA THR A 292 1.25 0.59 23.82
C THR A 292 0.20 0.63 24.93
N THR A 293 -0.34 1.81 25.21
CA THR A 293 -1.34 2.04 26.26
C THR A 293 -2.50 2.84 25.69
N ASP A 294 -3.71 2.31 25.84
CA ASP A 294 -4.94 2.91 25.33
C ASP A 294 -5.10 4.36 25.81
N GLY A 295 -5.50 5.24 24.89
CA GLY A 295 -5.73 6.66 25.18
C GLY A 295 -4.46 7.51 25.17
N THR A 296 -3.28 6.93 24.92
CA THR A 296 -2.03 7.71 24.85
C THR A 296 -1.99 8.50 23.54
N PRO A 297 -1.77 9.83 23.58
CA PRO A 297 -1.53 10.62 22.37
C PRO A 297 -0.31 10.11 21.59
N ASP A 298 -0.38 10.17 20.26
CA ASP A 298 0.69 9.77 19.34
C ASP A 298 0.70 10.66 18.09
N TYR A 299 1.71 10.50 17.24
CA TYR A 299 1.78 11.12 15.92
C TYR A 299 0.72 10.52 14.99
N ALA A 300 -0.09 11.38 14.38
CA ALA A 300 -0.91 10.98 13.24
C ALA A 300 -0.02 10.69 12.01
N GLY A 301 -0.47 9.75 11.17
CA GLY A 301 0.24 9.35 9.97
C GLY A 301 1.18 8.16 10.20
N ALA A 302 1.89 7.78 9.13
CA ALA A 302 2.71 6.56 9.11
C ALA A 302 4.07 6.69 9.78
N ASP A 303 4.55 7.90 10.02
CA ASP A 303 5.88 8.20 10.54
C ASP A 303 5.83 8.79 11.95
N VAL A 304 6.80 8.40 12.79
CA VAL A 304 7.14 9.08 14.04
C VAL A 304 8.54 9.68 13.84
N PRO A 305 8.68 11.03 13.81
CA PRO A 305 9.97 11.67 13.57
C PRO A 305 11.07 11.24 14.55
N ASN A 306 12.30 11.16 14.04
CA ASN A 306 13.53 10.93 14.82
C ASN A 306 14.17 12.22 15.35
#